data_AF-A0A379Y2L9-F1
#
_entry.id   AF-A0A379Y2L9-F1
#
_cell.length_a   1.000
_cell.length_b   1.000
_cell.length_c   1.000
_cell.angle_alpha   90.00
_cell.angle_beta   90.00
_cell.angle_gamma   90.00
#
_symmetry.space_group_name_H-M   'P 1'
#
loop_
_entity.id
_entity.type
_entity.pdbx_description
1 polymer ?
#
loop_
_entity_poly.entity_id
_entity_poly.type
_entity_poly.pdbx_seq_one_letter_code
_entity_poly.pdbx_strand_id
1 'polypeptide(L)'
;MKMSIKQLRAFLAVAHTLNFAQASERLNISQPALSLAIRGLEDALGGPLLLRTTRRVTLTPEGETFFPMARQLLADWDNAEEAMRQRFTLQMGKVAIAAMPSFAGNPLPPILKAFRDRYAGINVAVHDVINEQVFEMIREGRVEMGIAFEPEPSDTLHFTPAVPRSLYGGGCRRIRRWRARRRSAGRSC
;
A
#
# COMPACT_ATOMS: atom_id res chain seq x y z
N MET A 1 16.87 25.85 -5.43
CA MET A 1 16.57 24.75 -4.47
C MET A 1 15.85 23.63 -5.22
N LYS A 2 16.06 22.37 -4.86
CA LYS A 2 15.35 21.24 -5.48
C LYS A 2 14.03 20.96 -4.75
N MET A 3 13.01 20.59 -5.50
CA MET A 3 11.69 20.18 -5.02
C MET A 3 11.79 19.01 -4.01
N SER A 4 10.98 19.03 -2.95
CA SER A 4 10.90 17.95 -1.95
C SER A 4 9.49 17.38 -1.79
N ILE A 5 9.40 16.17 -1.23
CA ILE A 5 8.13 15.44 -1.05
C ILE A 5 7.22 16.11 -0.02
N LYS A 6 7.82 16.70 1.03
CA LYS A 6 7.06 17.47 2.03
C LYS A 6 6.33 18.63 1.36
N GLN A 7 6.98 19.30 0.41
CA GLN A 7 6.37 20.38 -0.36
C GLN A 7 5.28 19.87 -1.31
N LEU A 8 5.50 18.70 -1.91
CA LEU A 8 4.49 18.05 -2.77
C LEU A 8 3.21 17.69 -1.97
N ARG A 9 3.38 17.10 -0.77
CA ARG A 9 2.28 16.81 0.17
C ARG A 9 1.55 18.09 0.61
N ALA A 10 2.31 19.15 0.90
CA ALA A 10 1.77 20.47 1.25
C ALA A 10 0.89 21.06 0.14
N PHE A 11 1.39 21.06 -1.10
CA PHE A 11 0.65 21.54 -2.26
C PHE A 11 -0.63 20.73 -2.49
N LEU A 12 -0.55 19.40 -2.51
CA LEU A 12 -1.72 18.54 -2.71
C LEU A 12 -2.78 18.73 -1.62
N ALA A 13 -2.36 18.92 -0.35
CA ALA A 13 -3.29 19.18 0.74
C ALA A 13 -4.06 20.49 0.54
N VAL A 14 -3.38 21.57 0.12
CA VAL A 14 -4.03 22.86 -0.15
C VAL A 14 -4.86 22.82 -1.43
N ALA A 15 -4.39 22.14 -2.47
CA ALA A 15 -5.15 21.96 -3.71
C ALA A 15 -6.48 21.21 -3.47
N HIS A 16 -6.50 20.26 -2.54
CA HIS A 16 -7.73 19.53 -2.17
C HIS A 16 -8.70 20.35 -1.30
N THR A 17 -8.18 21.14 -0.35
CA THR A 17 -9.04 21.87 0.62
C THR A 17 -9.39 23.27 0.14
N LEU A 18 -8.61 23.85 -0.77
CA LEU A 18 -8.63 25.26 -1.14
C LEU A 18 -8.60 26.19 0.09
N ASN A 19 -7.99 25.71 1.18
CA ASN A 19 -7.96 26.39 2.47
C ASN A 19 -6.67 26.01 3.22
N PHE A 20 -5.84 27.01 3.51
CA PHE A 20 -4.56 26.82 4.22
C PHE A 20 -4.75 26.35 5.68
N ALA A 21 -5.76 26.85 6.39
CA ALA A 21 -6.02 26.43 7.76
C ALA A 21 -6.38 24.94 7.80
N GLN A 22 -7.36 24.54 6.99
CA GLN A 22 -7.79 23.14 6.90
C GLN A 22 -6.67 22.21 6.40
N ALA A 23 -5.86 22.66 5.44
CA ALA A 23 -4.70 21.88 4.97
C ALA A 23 -3.63 21.73 6.05
N SER A 24 -3.39 22.77 6.84
CA SER A 24 -2.39 22.76 7.93
C SER A 24 -2.80 21.80 9.05
N GLU A 25 -4.09 21.77 9.41
CA GLU A 25 -4.66 20.79 10.34
C GLU A 25 -4.51 19.36 9.81
N ARG A 26 -4.84 19.10 8.54
CA ARG A 26 -4.70 17.75 7.93
C ARG A 26 -3.26 17.25 7.92
N LEU A 27 -2.29 18.16 7.83
CA LEU A 27 -0.86 17.82 7.80
C LEU A 27 -0.21 17.90 9.18
N ASN A 28 -0.94 18.28 10.24
CA ASN A 28 -0.41 18.51 11.58
C ASN A 28 0.81 19.46 11.61
N ILE A 29 0.75 20.54 10.84
CA ILE A 29 1.79 21.58 10.80
C ILE A 29 1.18 22.96 10.99
N SER A 30 1.99 23.95 11.36
CA SER A 30 1.52 25.32 11.47
C SER A 30 1.27 25.94 10.09
N GLN A 31 0.28 26.82 9.98
CA GLN A 31 -0.03 27.55 8.75
C GLN A 31 1.18 28.33 8.16
N PRO A 32 2.06 28.98 8.96
CA PRO A 32 3.29 29.58 8.44
C PRO A 32 4.24 28.57 7.81
N ALA A 33 4.39 27.38 8.41
CA ALA A 33 5.23 26.32 7.87
C ALA A 33 4.67 25.78 6.55
N LEU A 34 3.35 25.60 6.45
CA LEU A 34 2.67 25.21 5.21
C LEU A 34 2.89 26.25 4.09
N SER A 35 2.73 27.54 4.41
CA SER A 35 2.95 28.64 3.46
C SER A 35 4.40 28.72 2.98
N LEU A 36 5.37 28.46 3.87
CA LEU A 36 6.78 28.39 3.52
C LEU A 36 7.09 27.19 2.61
N ALA A 37 6.52 26.03 2.90
CA ALA A 37 6.70 24.83 2.07
C ALA A 37 6.18 25.05 0.64
N ILE A 38 5.00 25.65 0.51
CA ILE A 38 4.43 25.99 -0.81
C ILE A 38 5.29 27.03 -1.53
N ARG A 39 5.73 28.10 -0.86
CA ARG A 39 6.61 29.09 -1.50
C ARG A 39 7.90 28.46 -2.02
N GLY A 40 8.55 27.63 -1.21
CA GLY A 40 9.74 26.92 -1.66
C GLY A 40 9.50 25.94 -2.82
N LEU A 41 8.25 25.47 -3.01
CA LEU A 41 7.87 24.67 -4.18
C LEU A 41 7.72 25.54 -5.42
N GLU A 42 7.00 26.65 -5.29
CA GLU A 42 6.78 27.65 -6.33
C GLU A 42 8.12 28.21 -6.83
N ASP A 43 9.03 28.54 -5.91
CA ASP A 43 10.40 28.99 -6.21
C ASP A 43 11.22 27.92 -6.95
N ALA A 44 11.02 26.64 -6.63
CA ALA A 44 11.73 25.55 -7.27
C ALA A 44 11.22 25.23 -8.68
N LEU A 45 9.94 25.50 -8.95
CA LEU A 45 9.28 25.28 -10.23
C LEU A 45 9.29 26.53 -11.12
N GLY A 46 9.63 27.69 -10.56
CA GLY A 46 9.79 28.95 -11.28
C GLY A 46 8.52 29.79 -11.39
N GLY A 47 7.48 29.49 -10.60
CA GLY A 47 6.24 30.25 -10.66
C GLY A 47 5.17 29.86 -9.64
N PRO A 48 4.14 30.70 -9.47
CA PRO A 48 3.04 30.45 -8.54
C PRO A 48 2.15 29.30 -9.03
N LEU A 49 1.80 28.40 -8.12
CA LEU A 49 0.87 27.30 -8.36
C LEU A 49 -0.50 27.57 -7.75
N LEU A 50 -0.56 28.48 -6.77
CA LEU A 50 -1.77 28.84 -6.05
C LEU A 50 -2.01 30.35 -6.11
N LEU A 51 -3.22 30.73 -6.53
CA LEU A 51 -3.73 32.09 -6.42
C LEU A 51 -4.30 32.30 -5.02
N ARG A 52 -3.73 33.29 -4.31
CA ARG A 52 -4.17 33.68 -2.97
C ARG A 52 -4.87 35.02 -3.05
N THR A 53 -6.18 35.02 -2.79
CA THR A 53 -6.95 36.24 -2.54
C THR A 53 -7.34 36.31 -1.08
N THR A 54 -7.75 37.48 -0.59
CA THR A 54 -8.24 37.66 0.79
C THR A 54 -9.47 36.81 1.12
N ARG A 55 -10.19 36.29 0.10
CA ARG A 55 -11.43 35.51 0.29
C ARG A 55 -11.35 34.06 -0.20
N ARG A 56 -10.46 33.73 -1.13
CA ARG A 56 -10.36 32.39 -1.74
C ARG A 56 -8.93 32.01 -2.12
N VAL A 57 -8.67 30.71 -2.05
CA VAL A 57 -7.50 30.07 -2.64
C VAL A 57 -7.97 29.27 -3.84
N THR A 58 -7.29 29.40 -4.97
CA THR A 58 -7.55 28.61 -6.18
C THR A 58 -6.23 28.18 -6.81
N LEU A 59 -6.25 27.17 -7.67
CA LEU A 59 -5.08 26.79 -8.47
C LEU A 59 -4.87 27.79 -9.61
N THR A 60 -3.61 28.01 -10.00
CA THR A 60 -3.25 28.65 -11.27
C THR A 60 -3.40 27.65 -12.43
N PRO A 61 -3.37 28.07 -13.70
CA PRO A 61 -3.31 27.13 -14.83
C PRO A 61 -2.13 26.15 -14.73
N GLU A 62 -0.98 26.64 -14.25
CA GLU A 62 0.20 25.83 -13.96
C GLU A 62 -0.04 24.88 -12.79
N GLY A 63 -0.74 25.34 -11.74
CA GLY A 63 -1.18 24.53 -10.61
C GLY A 63 -2.12 23.40 -11.01
N GLU A 64 -3.11 23.66 -11.86
CA GLU A 64 -4.03 22.65 -12.42
C GLU A 64 -3.29 21.61 -13.26
N THR A 65 -2.31 22.06 -14.05
CA THR A 65 -1.47 21.16 -14.87
C THR A 65 -0.55 20.31 -14.00
N PHE A 66 0.03 20.90 -12.95
CA PHE A 66 0.95 20.24 -12.05
C PHE A 66 0.25 19.28 -11.08
N PHE A 67 -1.00 19.57 -10.69
CA PHE A 67 -1.78 18.79 -9.74
C PHE A 67 -1.82 17.26 -10.03
N PRO A 68 -2.22 16.79 -11.23
CA PRO A 68 -2.21 15.37 -11.54
C PRO A 68 -0.80 14.76 -11.52
N MET A 69 0.22 15.53 -11.94
CA MET A 69 1.62 15.08 -11.94
C MET A 69 2.16 14.92 -10.51
N ALA A 70 1.91 15.91 -9.65
CA ALA A 70 2.28 15.89 -8.24
C ALA A 70 1.62 14.72 -7.51
N ARG A 71 0.35 14.45 -7.81
CA ARG A 71 -0.38 13.30 -7.26
C ARG A 71 0.26 11.98 -7.66
N GLN A 72 0.63 11.83 -8.93
CA GLN A 72 1.27 10.61 -9.41
C GLN A 72 2.66 10.41 -8.81
N LEU A 73 3.50 11.46 -8.77
CA LEU A 73 4.82 11.41 -8.15
C LEU A 73 4.77 11.01 -6.68
N LEU A 74 3.80 11.55 -5.92
CA LEU A 74 3.62 11.17 -4.53
C LEU A 74 3.19 9.71 -4.38
N ALA A 75 2.27 9.25 -5.23
CA ALA A 75 1.85 7.85 -5.23
C ALA A 75 3.01 6.90 -5.57
N ASP A 76 3.83 7.23 -6.56
CA ASP A 76 5.00 6.45 -6.94
C ASP A 76 6.05 6.42 -5.82
N TRP A 77 6.24 7.54 -5.12
CA TRP A 77 7.10 7.59 -3.95
C TRP A 77 6.59 6.67 -2.83
N ASP A 78 5.31 6.79 -2.46
CA ASP A 78 4.72 5.98 -1.40
C ASP A 78 4.77 4.49 -1.75
N ASN A 79 4.56 4.13 -3.02
CA ASN A 79 4.73 2.76 -3.52
C ASN A 79 6.18 2.27 -3.40
N ALA A 80 7.17 3.11 -3.71
CA ALA A 80 8.58 2.75 -3.62
C ALA A 80 9.03 2.56 -2.16
N GLU A 81 8.59 3.45 -1.27
CA GLU A 81 8.85 3.35 0.17
C GLU A 81 8.28 2.05 0.75
N GLU A 82 7.03 1.73 0.40
CA GLU A 82 6.37 0.50 0.83
C GLU A 82 7.06 -0.75 0.26
N ALA A 83 7.42 -0.74 -1.03
CA ALA A 83 8.14 -1.85 -1.65
C ALA A 83 9.51 -2.12 -0.99
N MET A 84 10.22 -1.06 -0.61
CA MET A 84 11.49 -1.17 0.10
C MET A 84 11.30 -1.62 1.55
N ARG A 85 10.32 -1.05 2.26
CA ARG A 85 9.94 -1.47 3.61
C ARG A 85 9.61 -2.95 3.64
N GLN A 86 8.82 -3.45 2.69
CA GLN A 86 8.50 -4.87 2.56
C GLN A 86 9.73 -5.72 2.27
N ARG A 87 10.64 -5.28 1.39
CA ARG A 87 11.90 -6.00 1.14
C ARG A 87 12.74 -6.09 2.39
N PHE A 88 12.86 -5.00 3.15
CA PHE A 88 13.56 -5.02 4.42
C PHE A 88 12.84 -5.86 5.47
N THR A 89 11.52 -5.83 5.60
CA THR A 89 10.77 -6.73 6.52
C THR A 89 10.95 -8.20 6.16
N LEU A 90 10.93 -8.53 4.86
CA LEU A 90 11.17 -9.90 4.36
C LEU A 90 12.64 -10.33 4.52
N GLN A 91 13.59 -9.40 4.48
CA GLN A 91 15.00 -9.64 4.76
C GLN A 91 15.31 -9.61 6.27
N MET A 92 14.51 -8.91 7.06
CA MET A 92 14.56 -8.73 8.51
C MET A 92 13.46 -9.56 9.16
N GLY A 93 13.41 -10.83 8.78
CA GLY A 93 13.10 -11.88 9.73
C GLY A 93 11.68 -12.03 10.23
N LYS A 94 10.63 -11.48 9.59
CA LYS A 94 9.25 -11.87 9.92
C LYS A 94 8.30 -11.88 8.72
N VAL A 95 7.57 -12.97 8.55
CA VAL A 95 6.45 -13.14 7.61
C VAL A 95 5.22 -13.53 8.40
N ALA A 96 4.12 -12.81 8.27
CA ALA A 96 2.83 -13.13 8.87
C ALA A 96 1.87 -13.74 7.83
N ILE A 97 1.30 -14.90 8.16
CA ILE A 97 0.33 -15.59 7.32
C ILE A 97 -0.95 -15.85 8.11
N ALA A 98 -2.11 -15.61 7.49
CA ALA A 98 -3.40 -16.05 8.00
C ALA A 98 -3.78 -17.37 7.32
N ALA A 99 -4.25 -18.35 8.06
CA ALA A 99 -4.67 -19.64 7.52
C ALA A 99 -5.92 -20.12 8.24
N MET A 100 -6.85 -20.70 7.49
CA MET A 100 -7.99 -21.41 8.09
C MET A 100 -7.52 -22.64 8.86
N PRO A 101 -8.26 -23.08 9.89
CA PRO A 101 -7.90 -24.25 10.70
C PRO A 101 -7.63 -25.51 9.87
N SER A 102 -8.41 -25.72 8.80
CA SER A 102 -8.28 -26.85 7.87
C SER A 102 -6.94 -26.89 7.12
N PHE A 103 -6.24 -25.75 7.03
CA PHE A 103 -4.92 -25.65 6.43
C PHE A 103 -3.82 -25.49 7.49
N ALA A 104 -4.07 -24.70 8.54
CA ALA A 104 -3.11 -24.42 9.60
C ALA A 104 -2.70 -25.69 10.35
N GLY A 105 -3.64 -26.62 10.55
CA GLY A 105 -3.41 -27.82 11.36
C GLY A 105 -2.61 -28.95 10.70
N ASN A 106 -2.63 -29.09 9.36
CA ASN A 106 -2.03 -30.28 8.72
C ASN A 106 -1.26 -29.99 7.42
N PRO A 107 -1.81 -29.27 6.41
CA PRO A 107 -1.02 -28.88 5.24
C PRO A 107 0.14 -27.91 5.52
N LEU A 108 -0.03 -26.99 6.49
CA LEU A 108 0.92 -25.91 6.73
C LEU A 108 2.22 -26.32 7.47
N PRO A 109 2.19 -27.15 8.53
CA PRO A 109 3.38 -27.54 9.27
C PRO A 109 4.54 -28.12 8.41
N PRO A 110 4.33 -29.05 7.46
CA PRO A 110 5.43 -29.56 6.63
C PRO A 110 5.99 -28.49 5.68
N ILE A 111 5.16 -27.56 5.20
CA ILE A 111 5.60 -26.43 4.36
C ILE A 111 6.48 -25.47 5.16
N LEU A 112 6.07 -25.13 6.39
CA LEU A 112 6.84 -24.26 7.28
C LEU A 112 8.18 -24.89 7.67
N LYS A 113 8.21 -26.21 7.87
CA LYS A 113 9.46 -26.93 8.13
C LYS A 113 10.43 -26.77 6.95
N ALA A 114 10.02 -27.12 5.74
CA ALA A 114 10.86 -26.99 4.55
C ALA A 114 11.28 -25.53 4.26
N PHE A 115 10.41 -24.56 4.55
CA PHE A 115 10.71 -23.15 4.41
C PHE A 115 11.79 -22.70 5.40
N ARG A 116 11.66 -23.06 6.67
CA ARG A 116 12.65 -22.74 7.72
C ARG A 116 14.01 -23.37 7.45
N ASP A 117 14.03 -24.61 6.95
CA ASP A 117 15.28 -25.29 6.59
C ASP A 117 16.04 -24.56 5.47
N ARG A 118 15.31 -23.91 4.55
CA ARG A 118 15.89 -23.14 3.43
C ARG A 118 16.18 -21.67 3.78
N TYR A 119 15.47 -21.11 4.77
CA TYR A 119 15.51 -19.69 5.12
C TYR A 119 15.55 -19.48 6.63
N ALA A 120 16.67 -19.85 7.27
CA ALA A 120 16.85 -19.82 8.72
C ALA A 120 16.75 -18.41 9.37
N GLY A 121 16.88 -17.34 8.58
CA GLY A 121 16.77 -15.96 9.05
C GLY A 121 15.35 -15.38 9.05
N ILE A 122 14.33 -16.16 8.67
CA ILE A 122 12.95 -15.70 8.52
C ILE A 122 12.05 -16.33 9.58
N ASN A 123 11.48 -15.53 10.48
CA ASN A 123 10.44 -15.97 11.40
C ASN A 123 9.09 -15.98 10.69
N VAL A 124 8.26 -17.02 10.89
CA VAL A 124 6.92 -17.08 10.30
C VAL A 124 5.89 -17.07 11.41
N ALA A 125 5.07 -16.03 11.46
CA ALA A 125 3.92 -15.94 12.35
C ALA A 125 2.68 -16.47 11.62
N VAL A 126 1.96 -17.41 12.26
CA VAL A 126 0.73 -18.00 11.72
C VAL A 126 -0.45 -17.54 12.55
N HIS A 127 -1.44 -16.95 11.90
CA HIS A 127 -2.74 -16.60 12.47
C HIS A 127 -3.75 -17.65 12.03
N ASP A 128 -4.17 -18.51 12.95
CA ASP A 128 -5.25 -19.47 12.73
C ASP A 128 -6.60 -18.76 12.94
N VAL A 129 -7.32 -18.51 11.85
CA VAL A 129 -8.53 -17.67 11.84
C VAL A 129 -9.57 -18.22 10.87
N ILE A 130 -10.84 -17.88 11.08
CA ILE A 130 -11.91 -18.27 10.15
C ILE A 130 -11.75 -17.60 8.78
N ASN A 131 -12.39 -18.19 7.76
CA ASN A 131 -12.27 -17.81 6.36
C ASN A 131 -12.46 -16.29 6.12
N GLU A 132 -13.48 -15.70 6.73
CA GLU A 132 -13.83 -14.29 6.59
C GLU A 132 -12.72 -13.38 7.15
N GLN A 133 -12.18 -13.75 8.30
CA GLN A 133 -11.10 -13.02 8.97
C GLN A 133 -9.79 -13.06 8.20
N VAL A 134 -9.53 -14.13 7.42
CA VAL A 134 -8.35 -14.16 6.52
C VAL A 134 -8.40 -12.96 5.57
N PHE A 135 -9.56 -12.64 5.00
CA PHE A 135 -9.71 -11.50 4.08
C PHE A 135 -9.60 -10.16 4.79
N GLU A 136 -10.13 -10.03 6.00
CA GLU A 136 -10.01 -8.81 6.80
C GLU A 136 -8.55 -8.51 7.14
N MET A 137 -7.82 -9.50 7.67
CA MET A 137 -6.40 -9.35 8.01
C MET A 137 -5.54 -9.00 6.79
N ILE A 138 -5.91 -9.53 5.63
CA ILE A 138 -5.30 -9.18 4.34
C ILE A 138 -5.59 -7.71 3.96
N ARG A 139 -6.85 -7.28 4.01
CA ARG A 139 -7.28 -5.93 3.59
C ARG A 139 -6.69 -4.85 4.49
N GLU A 140 -6.57 -5.16 5.78
CA GLU A 140 -6.01 -4.27 6.80
C GLU A 140 -4.47 -4.32 6.84
N GLY A 141 -3.83 -5.15 6.01
CA GLY A 141 -2.37 -5.27 5.98
C GLY A 141 -1.76 -5.92 7.22
N ARG A 142 -2.56 -6.64 8.03
CA ARG A 142 -2.09 -7.39 9.22
C ARG A 142 -1.28 -8.64 8.85
N VAL A 143 -1.48 -9.18 7.64
CA VAL A 143 -0.71 -10.33 7.10
C VAL A 143 -0.34 -10.10 5.64
N GLU A 144 0.81 -10.63 5.21
CA GLU A 144 1.22 -10.56 3.79
C GLU A 144 0.52 -11.60 2.92
N MET A 145 -0.01 -12.66 3.54
CA MET A 145 -0.58 -13.81 2.85
C MET A 145 -1.73 -14.43 3.65
N GLY A 146 -2.74 -14.88 2.93
CA GLY A 146 -3.86 -15.62 3.49
C GLY A 146 -4.09 -16.93 2.74
N ILE A 147 -4.58 -17.93 3.47
CA ILE A 147 -5.00 -19.23 2.95
C ILE A 147 -6.46 -19.44 3.34
N ALA A 148 -7.32 -19.25 2.35
CA ALA A 148 -8.78 -19.22 2.49
C ALA A 148 -9.44 -20.01 1.35
N PHE A 149 -10.76 -20.24 1.47
CA PHE A 149 -11.57 -20.72 0.36
C PHE A 149 -11.80 -19.62 -0.68
N GLU A 150 -12.07 -20.00 -1.92
CA GLU A 150 -12.43 -19.04 -2.99
C GLU A 150 -13.72 -18.30 -2.61
N PRO A 151 -13.69 -16.97 -2.38
CA PRO A 151 -14.91 -16.19 -2.23
C PRO A 151 -15.56 -15.98 -3.61
N GLU A 152 -16.77 -15.43 -3.64
CA GLU A 152 -17.34 -14.95 -4.90
C GLU A 152 -16.42 -13.91 -5.57
N PRO A 153 -16.32 -13.91 -6.91
CA PRO A 153 -15.37 -13.07 -7.63
C PRO A 153 -15.54 -11.59 -7.26
N SER A 154 -14.45 -10.96 -6.80
CA SER A 154 -14.38 -9.52 -6.54
C SER A 154 -13.09 -8.93 -7.13
N ASP A 155 -13.17 -7.70 -7.64
CA ASP A 155 -12.18 -7.06 -8.52
C ASP A 155 -10.83 -6.69 -7.86
N THR A 156 -10.60 -7.00 -6.59
CA THR A 156 -9.47 -6.45 -5.81
C THR A 156 -8.42 -7.46 -5.33
N LEU A 157 -8.64 -8.77 -5.49
CA LEU A 157 -7.77 -9.81 -4.91
C LEU A 157 -7.20 -10.77 -5.98
N HIS A 158 -5.92 -11.14 -5.87
CA HIS A 158 -5.28 -12.15 -6.74
C HIS A 158 -5.22 -13.53 -6.07
N PHE A 159 -5.58 -14.56 -6.83
CA PHE A 159 -5.87 -15.89 -6.28
C PHE A 159 -5.05 -16.98 -6.99
N THR A 160 -4.14 -17.67 -6.25
CA THR A 160 -3.24 -18.70 -6.84
C THR A 160 -3.42 -20.08 -6.18
N PRO A 161 -3.68 -21.17 -6.93
CA PRO A 161 -3.87 -22.50 -6.33
C PRO A 161 -2.69 -22.96 -5.49
N ALA A 162 -2.94 -23.39 -4.24
CA ALA A 162 -1.87 -23.75 -3.31
C ALA A 162 -1.61 -25.27 -3.24
N VAL A 163 -2.57 -26.11 -3.60
CA VAL A 163 -2.45 -27.58 -3.57
C VAL A 163 -3.11 -28.26 -4.77
N PRO A 164 -2.58 -29.41 -5.25
CA PRO A 164 -3.20 -30.22 -6.31
C PRO A 164 -4.56 -30.79 -5.88
N ARG A 165 -5.44 -31.00 -6.86
CA ARG A 165 -6.84 -31.40 -6.67
C ARG A 165 -7.04 -32.78 -6.01
N SER A 166 -6.00 -33.61 -5.91
CA SER A 166 -6.10 -35.01 -5.44
C SER A 166 -6.18 -35.19 -3.91
N LEU A 167 -5.99 -34.12 -3.13
CA LEU A 167 -6.07 -34.18 -1.65
C LEU A 167 -7.47 -33.84 -1.09
N TYR A 168 -8.46 -33.62 -1.95
CA TYR A 168 -9.82 -33.26 -1.54
C TYR A 168 -10.75 -34.48 -1.53
N GLY A 169 -11.06 -35.01 -0.35
CA GLY A 169 -12.29 -35.78 -0.14
C GLY A 169 -13.50 -34.92 -0.53
N GLY A 170 -14.42 -35.51 -1.31
CA GLY A 170 -15.46 -34.81 -2.07
C GLY A 170 -16.26 -33.79 -1.25
N GLY A 171 -16.11 -32.51 -1.62
CA GLY A 171 -16.88 -31.39 -1.06
C GLY A 171 -16.08 -30.12 -0.78
N CYS A 172 -14.75 -30.17 -0.90
CA CYS A 172 -13.88 -29.09 -0.43
C CYS A 172 -13.42 -28.17 -1.58
N ARG A 173 -13.82 -26.88 -1.52
CA ARG A 173 -13.46 -25.87 -2.53
C ARG A 173 -12.00 -25.41 -2.37
N ARG A 174 -11.41 -24.98 -3.48
CA ARG A 174 -9.99 -24.66 -3.71
C ARG A 174 -9.31 -23.87 -2.59
N ILE A 175 -8.20 -24.42 -2.09
CA ILE A 175 -7.25 -23.73 -1.19
C ILE A 175 -6.24 -22.97 -2.06
N ARG A 176 -6.11 -21.66 -1.87
CA ARG A 176 -5.25 -20.82 -2.71
C ARG A 176 -4.53 -19.73 -1.88
N ARG A 177 -3.37 -19.32 -2.40
CA ARG A 177 -2.40 -18.35 -1.88
C ARG A 177 -2.79 -16.93 -2.30
N TRP A 178 -2.88 -16.02 -1.34
CA TRP A 178 -3.12 -14.60 -1.58
C TRP A 178 -1.82 -13.78 -1.60
N ARG A 179 -1.76 -12.77 -2.47
CA ARG A 179 -0.73 -11.72 -2.47
C ARG A 179 -1.43 -10.43 -2.89
N ALA A 180 -1.17 -9.32 -2.19
CA ALA A 180 -1.69 -8.00 -2.57
C ALA A 180 -1.43 -7.71 -4.06
N ARG A 181 -2.45 -7.11 -4.72
CA ARG A 181 -2.49 -6.92 -6.17
C ARG A 181 -1.29 -6.11 -6.65
N ARG A 182 -0.37 -6.75 -7.38
CA ARG A 182 0.65 -6.07 -8.19
C ARG A 182 -0.06 -5.38 -9.35
N ARG A 183 0.11 -4.07 -9.54
CA ARG A 183 0.03 -3.50 -10.89
C ARG A 183 1.35 -3.77 -11.59
N SER A 184 1.36 -4.83 -12.38
CA SER A 184 2.37 -5.06 -13.41
C SER A 184 2.25 -3.99 -14.48
N ALA A 185 3.24 -3.10 -14.58
CA ALA A 185 3.48 -2.36 -15.82
C ALA A 185 4.54 -3.11 -16.63
N GLY A 186 4.10 -3.61 -17.79
CA GLY A 186 4.86 -3.87 -19.01
C GLY A 186 6.22 -4.56 -18.91
N ARG A 187 6.26 -5.87 -19.22
CA ARG A 187 7.39 -6.40 -19.98
C ARG A 187 7.07 -6.23 -21.46
N SER A 188 7.78 -5.33 -22.10
CA SER A 188 8.00 -5.33 -23.55
C SER A 188 9.46 -5.71 -23.76
N CYS A 189 9.66 -6.92 -24.27
CA CYS A 189 10.71 -7.38 -25.18
C CYS A 189 10.61 -8.90 -25.26
#